data_AF-A0A6G4WNR4-F1
#
_entry.id   AF-A0A6G4WNR4-F1
#
_cell.length_a   1.000
_cell.length_b   1.000
_cell.length_c   1.000
_cell.angle_alpha   90.00
_cell.angle_beta   90.00
_cell.angle_gamma   90.00
#
_symmetry.space_group_name_H-M   'P 1'
#
loop_
_entity.id
_entity.type
_entity.pdbx_description
1 polymer ?
#
loop_
_entity_poly.entity_id
_entity_poly.type
_entity_poly.pdbx_seq_one_letter_code
_entity_poly.pdbx_strand_id
1 'polypeptide(L)'
;MDYYAGIDVSLEQSSVCVVDSSGKIVRETKVASEPEALLQHFADLGLPVIRVGLEAGPLSQWLREGLGDAGFEVVLLETRHVKAALSAMPVKTDRKDARGIAQLLRMGWYRPVHAKSADAQEVRALLVGRKLLQAKLLDVELSIRGILRGYGLKVGEVSRGRFEARIRQLIEGHDMLATVIGAMLQARAALWNEFTRLHRAMLKIARADPVCHRLMSAPGV
;
A
#
# COMPACT_ATOMS: atom_id res chain seq x y z
N MET A 1 -14.34 21.99 26.43
CA MET A 1 -15.13 21.89 25.19
C MET A 1 -14.35 20.98 24.28
N ASP A 2 -14.99 19.97 23.70
CA ASP A 2 -14.30 18.90 23.00
C ASP A 2 -14.12 19.26 21.52
N TYR A 3 -12.93 18.98 20.98
CA TYR A 3 -12.60 19.25 19.59
C TYR A 3 -12.21 17.97 18.86
N TYR A 4 -12.61 17.90 17.60
CA TYR A 4 -12.40 16.76 16.71
C TYR A 4 -11.64 17.25 15.48
N ALA A 5 -10.56 16.55 15.13
CA ALA A 5 -9.78 16.86 13.94
C ALA A 5 -10.01 15.79 12.86
N GLY A 6 -10.31 16.21 11.64
CA GLY A 6 -10.28 15.37 10.45
C GLY A 6 -9.09 15.74 9.58
N ILE A 7 -8.35 14.72 9.15
CA ILE A 7 -7.19 14.87 8.27
C ILE A 7 -7.46 14.11 6.99
N ASP A 8 -7.48 14.84 5.87
CA ASP A 8 -7.38 14.26 4.54
C ASP A 8 -5.90 14.18 4.14
N VAL A 9 -5.40 12.95 4.10
CA VAL A 9 -3.96 12.67 4.04
C VAL A 9 -3.46 12.69 2.59
N SER A 10 -2.44 13.50 2.34
CA SER A 10 -1.72 13.58 1.06
C SER A 10 -0.23 13.44 1.29
N LEU A 11 0.58 13.22 0.23
CA LEU A 11 1.99 12.87 0.40
C LEU A 11 2.83 14.01 1.04
N GLU A 12 2.75 15.23 0.51
CA GLU A 12 3.57 16.35 0.98
C GLU A 12 2.88 17.15 2.09
N GLN A 13 1.60 17.49 1.87
CA GLN A 13 0.80 18.28 2.80
C GLN A 13 -0.61 17.72 2.92
N SER A 14 -1.05 17.51 4.15
CA SER A 14 -2.40 17.03 4.48
C SER A 14 -3.33 18.21 4.80
N SER A 15 -4.60 18.10 4.41
CA SER A 15 -5.62 19.07 4.80
C SER A 15 -6.15 18.70 6.18
N VAL A 16 -6.14 19.65 7.11
CA VAL A 16 -6.61 19.47 8.48
C VAL A 16 -7.82 20.37 8.72
N CYS A 17 -8.89 19.80 9.28
CA CYS A 17 -10.07 20.52 9.73
C CYS A 17 -10.34 20.19 11.19
N VAL A 18 -10.50 21.21 12.04
CA VAL A 18 -10.89 21.06 13.45
C VAL A 18 -12.30 21.61 13.63
N VAL A 19 -13.16 20.81 14.26
CA VAL A 19 -14.54 21.18 14.62
C VAL A 19 -14.76 21.04 16.12
N ASP A 20 -15.63 21.87 16.69
CA ASP A 20 -16.08 21.72 18.08
C ASP A 20 -17.20 20.68 18.20
N SER A 21 -17.67 20.42 19.43
CA SER A 21 -18.74 19.47 19.72
C SER A 21 -20.08 19.79 19.01
N SER A 22 -20.35 21.07 18.72
CA SER A 22 -21.54 21.51 17.96
C SER A 22 -21.39 21.28 16.46
N GLY A 23 -20.19 20.96 15.98
CA GLY A 23 -19.86 20.81 14.57
C GLY A 23 -19.48 22.13 13.90
N LYS A 24 -19.28 23.21 14.66
CA LYS A 24 -18.75 24.46 14.12
C LYS A 24 -17.29 24.27 13.74
N ILE A 25 -16.91 24.74 12.56
CA ILE A 25 -15.52 24.75 12.11
C ILE A 25 -14.74 25.79 12.91
N VAL A 26 -13.65 25.35 13.53
CA VAL A 26 -12.77 26.18 14.37
C VAL A 26 -11.50 26.54 13.63
N ARG A 27 -10.92 25.57 12.89
CA ARG A 27 -9.70 25.78 12.11
C ARG A 27 -9.70 24.92 10.86
N GLU A 28 -9.14 25.48 9.80
CA GLU A 28 -8.75 24.73 8.61
C GLU A 28 -7.38 25.19 8.14
N THR A 29 -6.52 24.24 7.78
CA THR A 29 -5.18 24.54 7.28
C THR A 29 -4.65 23.37 6.45
N LYS A 30 -3.54 23.62 5.77
CA LYS A 30 -2.64 22.55 5.32
C LYS A 30 -1.47 22.45 6.30
N VAL A 31 -1.00 21.24 6.53
CA VAL A 31 0.16 20.92 7.37
C VAL A 31 1.01 19.91 6.60
N ALA A 32 2.34 19.96 6.76
CA ALA A 32 3.19 18.91 6.21
C ALA A 32 2.72 17.54 6.73
N SER A 33 2.77 16.52 5.88
CA SER A 33 2.27 15.18 6.21
C SER A 33 3.28 14.38 7.03
N GLU A 34 3.76 14.99 8.12
CA GLU A 34 4.76 14.48 9.05
C GLU A 34 4.16 14.52 10.46
N PRO A 35 4.38 13.50 11.32
CA PRO A 35 3.88 13.49 12.69
C PRO A 35 4.27 14.75 13.45
N GLU A 36 5.54 15.16 13.39
CA GLU A 36 6.08 16.32 14.11
C GLU A 36 5.37 17.61 13.72
N ALA A 37 5.10 17.80 12.43
CA ALA A 37 4.39 18.97 11.93
C ALA A 37 2.93 19.01 12.38
N LEU A 38 2.25 17.85 12.39
CA LEU A 38 0.89 17.74 12.91
C LEU A 38 0.83 17.94 14.42
N LEU A 39 1.79 17.41 15.17
CA LEU A 39 1.90 17.59 16.62
C LEU A 39 2.13 19.05 16.97
N GLN A 40 3.07 19.72 16.28
CA GLN A 40 3.31 21.15 16.47
C GLN A 40 2.05 21.95 16.13
N HIS A 41 1.36 21.61 15.04
CA HIS A 41 0.11 22.26 14.68
C HIS A 41 -0.95 22.13 15.78
N PHE A 42 -1.14 20.93 16.35
CA PHE A 42 -2.10 20.73 17.44
C PHE A 42 -1.69 21.43 18.73
N ALA A 43 -0.40 21.49 19.05
CA ALA A 43 0.12 22.25 20.19
C ALA A 43 -0.15 23.76 20.03
N ASP A 44 0.14 24.32 18.86
CA ASP A 44 -0.05 25.75 18.55
C ASP A 44 -1.52 26.18 18.57
N LEU A 45 -2.46 25.25 18.34
CA LEU A 45 -3.88 25.54 18.44
C LEU A 45 -4.32 25.87 19.86
N GLY A 46 -3.64 25.33 20.88
CA GLY A 46 -4.04 25.49 22.28
C GLY A 46 -5.44 24.95 22.60
N LEU A 47 -5.95 24.01 21.79
CA LEU A 47 -7.27 23.41 21.94
C LEU A 47 -7.14 21.95 22.37
N PRO A 48 -7.99 21.45 23.28
CA PRO A 48 -8.04 20.03 23.64
C PRO A 48 -8.70 19.21 22.51
N VAL A 49 -7.92 18.86 21.50
CA VAL A 49 -8.35 17.94 20.44
C VAL A 49 -8.39 16.52 21.02
N ILE A 50 -9.60 16.04 21.31
CA ILE A 50 -9.78 14.76 21.99
C ILE A 50 -9.69 13.57 21.04
N ARG A 51 -9.89 13.80 19.73
CA ARG A 51 -9.85 12.74 18.72
C ARG A 51 -9.44 13.25 17.35
N VAL A 52 -8.61 12.46 16.67
CA VAL A 52 -8.15 12.72 15.30
C VAL A 52 -8.58 11.58 14.39
N GLY A 53 -9.20 11.91 13.26
CA GLY A 53 -9.66 10.96 12.26
C GLY A 53 -8.85 11.09 10.98
N LEU A 54 -8.40 9.97 10.42
CA LEU A 54 -7.77 9.89 9.11
C LEU A 54 -8.47 8.82 8.29
N GLU A 55 -8.68 9.05 7.00
CA GLU A 55 -9.05 7.95 6.11
C GLU A 55 -7.91 6.92 6.04
N ALA A 56 -8.23 5.63 6.07
CA ALA A 56 -7.23 4.57 6.02
C ALA A 56 -6.47 4.59 4.68
N GLY A 57 -5.15 4.81 4.75
CA GLY A 57 -4.28 4.91 3.59
C GLY A 57 -2.84 4.52 3.92
N PRO A 58 -1.95 4.47 2.91
CA PRO A 58 -0.56 4.06 3.09
C PRO A 58 0.20 4.91 4.11
N LEU A 59 0.02 6.23 4.07
CA LEU A 59 0.69 7.17 4.98
C LEU A 59 -0.05 7.29 6.32
N SER A 60 -1.37 7.11 6.32
CA SER A 60 -2.22 7.28 7.52
C SER A 60 -1.80 6.35 8.66
N GLN A 61 -1.26 5.17 8.37
CA GLN A 61 -0.82 4.24 9.39
C GLN A 61 0.37 4.77 10.19
N TRP A 62 1.37 5.32 9.50
CA TRP A 62 2.54 5.94 10.12
C TRP A 62 2.19 7.23 10.88
N LEU A 63 1.32 8.08 10.30
CA LEU A 63 0.80 9.26 10.99
C LEU A 63 0.02 8.89 12.26
N ARG A 64 -0.78 7.82 12.21
CA ARG A 64 -1.52 7.30 13.37
C ARG A 64 -0.57 6.83 14.47
N GLU A 65 0.53 6.18 14.12
CA GLU A 65 1.54 5.75 15.09
C GLU A 65 2.19 6.96 15.76
N GLY A 66 2.76 7.90 14.98
CA GLY A 66 3.45 9.06 15.55
C GLY A 66 2.54 9.99 16.38
N LEU A 67 1.29 10.20 15.96
CA LEU A 67 0.31 10.94 16.75
C LEU A 67 -0.13 10.17 18.01
N GLY A 68 -0.27 8.84 17.89
CA GLY A 68 -0.65 7.96 19.00
C GLY A 68 0.43 7.92 20.10
N ASP A 69 1.71 7.90 19.72
CA ASP A 69 2.85 7.93 20.64
C ASP A 69 2.91 9.23 21.46
N ALA A 70 2.37 10.32 20.91
CA ALA A 70 2.20 11.60 21.60
C ALA A 70 0.90 11.70 22.42
N GLY A 71 0.12 10.61 22.51
CA GLY A 71 -1.08 10.52 23.35
C GLY A 71 -2.40 10.93 22.70
N PHE A 72 -2.43 11.19 21.38
CA PHE A 72 -3.68 11.48 20.69
C PHE A 72 -4.54 10.22 20.50
N GLU A 73 -5.86 10.33 20.69
CA GLU A 73 -6.79 9.28 20.27
C GLU A 73 -6.98 9.36 18.75
N VAL A 74 -6.26 8.53 18.01
CA VAL A 74 -6.28 8.53 16.55
C VAL A 74 -7.04 7.35 15.98
N VAL A 75 -8.01 7.65 15.10
CA VAL A 75 -8.88 6.68 14.45
C VAL A 75 -8.61 6.65 12.96
N LEU A 76 -8.34 5.46 12.42
CA LEU A 76 -8.37 5.22 10.98
C LEU A 76 -9.80 4.86 10.56
N LEU A 77 -10.37 5.62 9.62
CA LEU A 77 -11.72 5.42 9.10
C LEU A 77 -11.70 4.53 7.85
N GLU A 78 -12.70 3.66 7.72
CA GLU A 78 -12.85 2.79 6.55
C GLU A 78 -13.14 3.58 5.28
N THR A 79 -12.30 3.42 4.26
CA THR A 79 -12.32 4.21 3.01
C THR A 79 -13.66 4.18 2.27
N ARG A 80 -14.29 3.00 2.17
CA ARG A 80 -15.58 2.89 1.47
C ARG A 80 -16.70 3.58 2.23
N HIS A 81 -16.65 3.54 3.56
CA HIS A 81 -17.64 4.20 4.40
C HIS A 81 -17.48 5.73 4.34
N VAL A 82 -16.24 6.23 4.42
CA VAL A 82 -15.93 7.65 4.21
C VAL A 82 -16.43 8.10 2.83
N LYS A 83 -16.06 7.38 1.77
CA LYS A 83 -16.50 7.70 0.41
C LYS A 83 -18.02 7.73 0.28
N ALA A 84 -18.74 6.77 0.84
CA ALA A 84 -20.20 6.72 0.79
C ALA A 84 -20.85 7.88 1.57
N ALA A 85 -20.28 8.25 2.72
CA ALA A 85 -20.79 9.37 3.52
C ALA A 85 -20.56 10.72 2.82
N LEU A 86 -19.46 10.85 2.07
CA LEU A 86 -19.10 12.10 1.39
C LEU A 86 -19.59 12.16 -0.07
N SER A 87 -20.20 11.10 -0.61
CA SER A 87 -20.56 11.04 -2.04
C SER A 87 -21.67 12.01 -2.45
N ALA A 88 -22.49 12.47 -1.50
CA ALA A 88 -23.53 13.46 -1.77
C ALA A 88 -22.96 14.90 -1.90
N MET A 89 -21.67 15.11 -1.61
CA MET A 89 -21.04 16.42 -1.78
C MET A 89 -20.75 16.69 -3.28
N PRO A 90 -21.36 17.72 -3.90
CA PRO A 90 -21.26 17.94 -5.34
C PRO A 90 -19.87 18.40 -5.80
N VAL A 91 -19.05 18.93 -4.89
CA VAL A 91 -17.69 19.39 -5.18
C VAL A 91 -16.73 18.78 -4.17
N LYS A 92 -15.82 17.92 -4.66
CA LYS A 92 -14.76 17.27 -3.90
C LYS A 92 -13.50 18.13 -3.90
N THR A 93 -12.99 18.42 -2.71
CA THR A 93 -11.69 19.10 -2.49
C THR A 93 -11.09 18.57 -1.20
N ASP A 94 -9.78 18.49 -1.08
CA ASP A 94 -9.08 17.97 0.12
C ASP A 94 -9.57 18.65 1.42
N ARG A 95 -9.77 19.97 1.38
CA ARG A 95 -10.33 20.75 2.51
C ARG A 95 -11.72 20.25 2.93
N LYS A 96 -12.58 19.91 1.97
CA LYS A 96 -13.94 19.42 2.24
C LYS A 96 -13.93 17.97 2.70
N ASP A 97 -13.01 17.16 2.18
CA ASP A 97 -12.81 15.80 2.66
C ASP A 97 -12.35 15.80 4.13
N ALA A 98 -11.40 16.65 4.49
CA ALA A 98 -10.96 16.86 5.88
C ALA A 98 -12.11 17.31 6.80
N ARG A 99 -12.94 18.27 6.35
CA ARG A 99 -14.17 18.66 7.07
C ARG A 99 -15.11 17.47 7.25
N GLY A 100 -15.33 16.71 6.19
CA GLY A 100 -16.18 15.53 6.19
C GLY A 100 -15.73 14.52 7.23
N ILE A 101 -14.43 14.19 7.23
CA ILE A 101 -13.81 13.29 8.21
C ILE A 101 -14.01 13.82 9.64
N ALA A 102 -13.77 15.11 9.88
CA ALA A 102 -13.94 15.73 11.22
C ALA A 102 -15.39 15.60 11.72
N GLN A 103 -16.36 15.83 10.83
CA GLN A 103 -17.78 15.67 11.16
C GLN A 103 -18.16 14.21 11.41
N LEU A 104 -17.72 13.27 10.58
CA LEU A 104 -17.98 11.85 10.78
C LEU A 104 -17.43 11.37 12.12
N LEU A 105 -16.22 11.82 12.47
CA LEU A 105 -15.58 11.51 13.74
C LEU A 105 -16.39 12.05 14.93
N ARG A 106 -16.77 13.33 14.87
CA ARG A 106 -17.60 13.99 15.90
C ARG A 106 -18.94 13.30 16.11
N MET A 107 -19.59 12.89 15.03
CA MET A 107 -20.90 12.22 15.07
C MET A 107 -20.82 10.74 15.47
N GLY A 108 -19.61 10.16 15.55
CA GLY A 108 -19.43 8.72 15.71
C GLY A 108 -19.88 7.90 14.50
N TRP A 109 -20.12 8.54 13.34
CA TRP A 109 -20.67 7.89 12.15
C TRP A 109 -19.56 7.38 11.24
N TYR A 110 -18.75 6.45 11.74
CA TYR A 110 -17.64 5.85 11.00
C TYR A 110 -17.48 4.38 11.36
N ARG A 111 -16.64 3.68 10.58
CA ARG A 111 -16.18 2.32 10.90
C ARG A 111 -14.68 2.38 11.14
N PRO A 112 -14.18 2.02 12.33
CA PRO A 112 -12.76 2.03 12.60
C PRO A 112 -12.07 0.89 11.85
N VAL A 113 -10.89 1.19 11.29
CA VAL A 113 -10.00 0.20 10.68
C VAL A 113 -8.94 -0.17 11.70
N HIS A 114 -8.72 -1.47 11.87
CA HIS A 114 -7.62 -1.96 12.68
C HIS A 114 -6.28 -1.57 12.05
N ALA A 115 -5.48 -0.79 12.78
CA ALA A 115 -4.11 -0.50 12.42
C ALA A 115 -3.28 -1.78 12.59
N LYS A 116 -2.44 -2.12 11.62
CA LYS A 116 -1.56 -3.30 11.73
C LYS A 116 -0.46 -2.99 12.74
N SER A 117 0.02 -4.00 13.45
CA SER A 117 1.27 -3.88 14.20
C SER A 117 2.44 -3.63 13.26
N ALA A 118 3.55 -3.09 13.79
CA ALA A 118 4.80 -2.89 13.06
C ALA A 118 5.27 -4.20 12.38
N ASP A 119 5.32 -5.30 13.11
CA ASP A 119 5.68 -6.62 12.57
C ASP A 119 4.77 -7.03 11.40
N ALA A 120 3.45 -6.80 11.52
CA ALA A 120 2.52 -7.11 10.45
C ALA A 120 2.69 -6.19 9.23
N GLN A 121 3.15 -4.94 9.41
CA GLN A 121 3.54 -4.06 8.30
C GLN A 121 4.76 -4.60 7.55
N GLU A 122 5.79 -5.04 8.27
CA GLU A 122 7.01 -5.60 7.68
C GLU A 122 6.72 -6.89 6.88
N VAL A 123 5.94 -7.80 7.47
CA VAL A 123 5.48 -9.01 6.77
C VAL A 123 4.68 -8.64 5.53
N ARG A 124 3.80 -7.62 5.63
CA ARG A 124 3.03 -7.14 4.47
C ARG A 124 3.95 -6.60 3.38
N ALA A 125 4.98 -5.83 3.72
CA ALA A 125 5.95 -5.29 2.77
C ALA A 125 6.67 -6.40 2.00
N LEU A 126 7.15 -7.44 2.71
CA LEU A 126 7.75 -8.63 2.10
C LEU A 126 6.79 -9.31 1.11
N LEU A 127 5.52 -9.50 1.52
CA LEU A 127 4.52 -10.16 0.67
C LEU A 127 4.17 -9.33 -0.58
N VAL A 128 4.07 -8.00 -0.46
CA VAL A 128 3.87 -7.10 -1.60
C VAL A 128 5.04 -7.18 -2.56
N GLY A 129 6.28 -7.04 -2.06
CA GLY A 129 7.49 -7.11 -2.87
C GLY A 129 7.62 -8.44 -3.60
N ARG A 130 7.39 -9.56 -2.89
CA ARG A 130 7.41 -10.91 -3.49
C ARG A 130 6.40 -11.03 -4.64
N LYS A 131 5.16 -10.56 -4.44
CA LYS A 131 4.10 -10.60 -5.46
C LYS A 131 4.46 -9.74 -6.67
N LEU A 132 5.04 -8.55 -6.45
CA LEU A 132 5.49 -7.67 -7.53
C LEU A 132 6.56 -8.35 -8.40
N LEU A 133 7.60 -8.91 -7.78
CA LEU A 133 8.68 -9.59 -8.52
C LEU A 133 8.16 -10.81 -9.30
N GLN A 134 7.23 -11.56 -8.72
CA GLN A 134 6.57 -12.66 -9.42
C GLN A 134 5.81 -12.19 -10.65
N ALA A 135 5.02 -11.13 -10.52
CA ALA A 135 4.26 -10.55 -11.63
C ALA A 135 5.21 -10.06 -12.73
N LYS A 136 6.26 -9.32 -12.38
CA LYS A 136 7.23 -8.82 -13.36
C LYS A 136 8.03 -9.90 -14.05
N LEU A 137 8.37 -10.97 -13.34
CA LEU A 137 8.98 -12.15 -13.96
C LEU A 137 8.05 -12.73 -15.04
N LEU A 138 6.77 -12.92 -14.72
CA LEU A 138 5.78 -13.46 -15.65
C LEU A 138 5.56 -12.51 -16.83
N ASP A 139 5.47 -11.20 -16.59
CA ASP A 139 5.37 -10.18 -17.64
C ASP A 139 6.53 -10.33 -18.64
N VAL A 140 7.78 -10.43 -18.15
CA VAL A 140 8.96 -10.60 -19.01
C VAL A 140 8.91 -11.92 -19.79
N GLU A 141 8.58 -13.05 -19.14
CA GLU A 141 8.47 -14.35 -19.82
C GLU A 141 7.40 -14.34 -20.92
N LEU A 142 6.25 -13.70 -20.67
CA LEU A 142 5.16 -13.56 -21.63
C LEU A 142 5.53 -12.62 -22.78
N SER A 143 6.21 -11.51 -22.50
CA SER A 143 6.71 -10.60 -23.53
C SER A 143 7.74 -11.27 -24.44
N ILE A 144 8.68 -12.06 -23.89
CA ILE A 144 9.62 -12.87 -24.69
C ILE A 144 8.85 -13.80 -25.62
N ARG A 145 7.87 -14.56 -25.10
CA ARG A 145 7.03 -15.46 -25.91
C ARG A 145 6.27 -14.70 -27.00
N GLY A 146 5.77 -13.50 -26.69
CA GLY A 146 5.05 -12.65 -27.63
C GLY A 146 5.92 -12.16 -28.78
N ILE A 147 7.12 -11.65 -28.47
CA ILE A 147 8.09 -11.19 -29.48
C ILE A 147 8.48 -12.34 -30.40
N LEU A 148 8.88 -13.49 -29.84
CA LEU A 148 9.29 -14.66 -30.63
C LEU A 148 8.19 -15.17 -31.56
N ARG A 149 6.92 -15.08 -31.14
CA ARG A 149 5.77 -15.45 -31.98
C ARG A 149 5.70 -14.63 -33.27
N GLY A 150 6.09 -13.35 -33.22
CA GLY A 150 6.16 -12.49 -34.41
C GLY A 150 7.14 -12.97 -35.48
N TYR A 151 8.12 -13.80 -35.08
CA TYR A 151 9.10 -14.42 -35.96
C TYR A 151 8.78 -15.88 -36.27
N GLY A 152 7.58 -16.37 -35.91
CA GLY A 152 7.21 -17.77 -36.05
C GLY A 152 7.89 -18.73 -35.06
N LEU A 153 8.72 -18.21 -34.15
CA LEU A 153 9.49 -18.98 -33.18
C LEU A 153 8.62 -19.37 -31.97
N LYS A 154 8.07 -20.58 -31.99
CA LYS A 154 7.16 -21.07 -30.95
C LYS A 154 7.95 -21.71 -29.79
N VAL A 155 7.87 -21.09 -28.62
CA VAL A 155 8.57 -21.57 -27.40
C VAL A 155 8.06 -22.94 -26.92
N GLY A 156 6.75 -23.18 -27.01
CA GLY A 156 6.11 -24.39 -26.50
C GLY A 156 6.06 -24.48 -24.97
N GLU A 157 5.72 -25.66 -24.46
CA GLU A 157 5.81 -25.98 -23.05
C GLU A 157 7.27 -26.14 -22.63
N VAL A 158 7.67 -25.43 -21.58
CA VAL A 158 9.03 -25.51 -21.05
C VAL A 158 9.03 -25.22 -19.56
N SER A 159 9.75 -26.03 -18.80
CA SER A 159 9.96 -25.82 -17.36
C SER A 159 10.77 -24.56 -17.11
N ARG A 160 10.54 -23.87 -15.99
CA ARG A 160 11.24 -22.61 -15.64
C ARG A 160 12.78 -22.68 -15.72
N GLY A 161 13.39 -23.81 -15.31
CA GLY A 161 14.84 -23.99 -15.36
C GLY A 161 15.41 -24.19 -16.77
N ARG A 162 14.58 -24.64 -17.73
CA ARG A 162 14.98 -24.84 -19.13
C ARG A 162 14.55 -23.69 -20.05
N PHE A 163 13.80 -22.72 -19.52
CA PHE A 163 13.23 -21.62 -20.31
C PHE A 163 14.33 -20.85 -21.05
N GLU A 164 15.35 -20.37 -20.35
CA GLU A 164 16.42 -19.58 -20.97
C GLU A 164 17.16 -20.35 -22.07
N ALA A 165 17.57 -21.59 -21.80
CA ALA A 165 18.25 -22.43 -22.79
C ALA A 165 17.41 -22.61 -24.06
N ARG A 166 16.10 -22.86 -23.89
CA ARG A 166 15.16 -22.99 -25.02
C ARG A 166 15.04 -21.69 -25.82
N ILE A 167 14.99 -20.54 -25.15
CA ILE A 167 14.92 -19.24 -25.83
C ILE A 167 16.20 -18.97 -26.62
N ARG A 168 17.38 -19.26 -26.06
CA ARG A 168 18.66 -19.10 -26.74
C ARG A 168 18.77 -19.96 -28.00
N GLN A 169 18.27 -21.19 -27.96
CA GLN A 169 18.20 -22.06 -29.14
C GLN A 169 17.30 -21.49 -30.25
N LEU A 170 16.18 -20.85 -29.89
CA LEU A 170 15.23 -20.34 -30.88
C LEU A 170 15.73 -19.10 -31.61
N ILE A 171 16.56 -18.28 -30.96
CA ILE A 171 17.07 -17.02 -31.52
C ILE A 171 18.44 -17.17 -32.19
N GLU A 172 18.95 -18.39 -32.31
CA GLU A 172 20.19 -18.68 -33.00
C GLU A 172 20.09 -18.24 -34.47
N GLY A 173 21.11 -17.52 -34.95
CA GLY A 173 21.11 -16.93 -36.30
C GLY A 173 20.30 -15.62 -36.45
N HIS A 174 19.73 -15.07 -35.36
CA HIS A 174 19.00 -13.80 -35.38
C HIS A 174 19.66 -12.73 -34.49
N ASP A 175 20.65 -12.00 -35.00
CA ASP A 175 21.49 -11.08 -34.20
C ASP A 175 20.71 -10.01 -33.42
N MET A 176 19.72 -9.38 -34.06
CA MET A 176 18.88 -8.38 -33.40
C MET A 176 17.99 -9.00 -32.31
N LEU A 177 17.42 -10.18 -32.58
CA LEU A 177 16.66 -10.90 -31.56
C LEU A 177 17.54 -11.36 -30.41
N ALA A 178 18.75 -11.85 -30.70
CA ALA A 178 19.72 -12.24 -29.68
C ALA A 178 20.05 -11.07 -28.75
N THR A 179 20.19 -9.87 -29.30
CA THR A 179 20.43 -8.64 -28.52
C THR A 179 19.24 -8.29 -27.63
N VAL A 180 18.04 -8.16 -28.22
CA VAL A 180 16.84 -7.75 -27.47
C VAL A 180 16.44 -8.79 -26.42
N ILE A 181 16.33 -10.05 -26.83
CA ILE A 181 15.91 -11.15 -25.95
C ILE A 181 17.01 -11.46 -24.92
N GLY A 182 18.29 -11.27 -25.26
CA GLY A 182 19.41 -11.39 -24.32
C GLY A 182 19.26 -10.45 -23.13
N ALA A 183 18.94 -9.17 -23.37
CA ALA A 183 18.69 -8.19 -22.31
C ALA A 183 17.47 -8.58 -21.45
N MET A 184 16.39 -9.08 -22.08
CA MET A 184 15.20 -9.54 -21.36
C MET A 184 15.48 -10.79 -20.50
N LEU A 185 16.32 -11.71 -20.99
CA LEU A 185 16.74 -12.89 -20.22
C LEU A 185 17.58 -12.51 -19.01
N GLN A 186 18.46 -11.51 -19.12
CA GLN A 186 19.19 -10.97 -17.97
C GLN A 186 18.25 -10.37 -16.92
N ALA A 187 17.28 -9.54 -17.34
CA ALA A 187 16.26 -9.00 -16.44
C ALA A 187 15.43 -10.11 -15.78
N ARG A 188 15.03 -11.13 -16.55
CA ARG A 188 14.34 -12.33 -16.04
C ARG A 188 15.15 -13.04 -14.97
N ALA A 189 16.46 -13.25 -15.20
CA ALA A 189 17.33 -13.92 -14.24
C ALA A 189 17.44 -13.15 -12.92
N ALA A 190 17.60 -11.82 -12.98
CA ALA A 190 17.61 -10.97 -11.80
C ALA A 190 16.28 -11.04 -11.03
N LEU A 191 15.15 -10.91 -11.73
CA LEU A 191 13.80 -11.03 -11.13
C LEU A 191 13.59 -12.38 -10.46
N TRP A 192 14.05 -13.47 -11.08
CA TRP A 192 13.95 -14.82 -10.53
C TRP A 192 14.75 -14.99 -9.23
N ASN A 193 16.00 -14.51 -9.23
CA ASN A 193 16.87 -14.59 -8.06
C ASN A 193 16.29 -13.82 -6.89
N GLU A 194 15.84 -12.59 -7.13
CA GLU A 194 15.26 -11.72 -6.11
C GLU A 194 13.89 -12.22 -5.62
N PHE A 195 13.05 -12.70 -6.52
CA PHE A 195 11.81 -13.39 -6.16
C PHE A 195 12.08 -14.56 -5.23
N THR A 196 13.08 -15.41 -5.57
CA THR A 196 13.44 -16.58 -4.78
C THR A 196 13.98 -16.19 -3.41
N ARG A 197 14.76 -15.10 -3.32
CA ARG A 197 15.23 -14.54 -2.04
C ARG A 197 14.05 -14.16 -1.14
N LEU A 198 13.10 -13.37 -1.65
CA LEU A 198 11.91 -12.98 -0.89
C LEU A 198 11.00 -14.18 -0.57
N HIS A 199 10.88 -15.14 -1.48
CA HIS A 199 10.11 -16.37 -1.25
C HIS A 199 10.69 -17.20 -0.10
N ARG A 200 12.02 -17.36 -0.02
CA ARG A 200 12.68 -18.04 1.10
C ARG A 200 12.48 -17.31 2.42
N ALA A 201 12.55 -15.97 2.43
CA ALA A 201 12.28 -15.18 3.63
C ALA A 201 10.83 -15.39 4.13
N MET A 202 9.86 -15.37 3.22
CA MET A 202 8.46 -15.64 3.54
C MET A 202 8.25 -17.06 4.09
N LEU A 203 8.89 -18.07 3.50
CA LEU A 203 8.82 -19.46 4.00
C LEU A 203 9.41 -19.61 5.42
N LYS A 204 10.47 -18.85 5.76
CA LYS A 204 11.03 -18.88 7.12
C LYS A 204 10.01 -18.38 8.15
N ILE A 205 9.32 -17.28 7.84
CA ILE A 205 8.26 -16.73 8.70
C ILE A 205 7.10 -17.73 8.83
N ALA A 206 6.60 -18.24 7.71
CA ALA A 206 5.49 -19.19 7.72
C ALA A 206 5.80 -20.47 8.51
N ARG A 207 7.04 -20.97 8.47
CA ARG A 207 7.48 -22.15 9.24
C ARG A 207 7.68 -21.88 10.73
N ALA A 208 7.82 -20.63 11.14
CA ALA A 208 7.93 -20.27 12.55
C ALA A 208 6.56 -19.92 13.18
N ASP A 209 5.56 -19.64 12.35
CA ASP A 209 4.24 -19.16 12.78
C ASP A 209 3.24 -20.34 12.99
N PRO A 210 2.76 -20.57 14.24
CA PRO A 210 1.81 -21.64 14.54
C PRO A 210 0.46 -21.50 13.82
N VAL A 211 0.02 -20.27 13.52
CA VAL A 211 -1.21 -20.00 12.76
C VAL A 211 -1.00 -20.43 11.31
N CYS A 212 0.13 -20.10 10.70
CA CYS A 212 0.45 -20.58 9.35
C CYS A 212 0.49 -22.11 9.29
N HIS A 213 1.12 -22.78 10.26
CA HIS A 213 1.12 -24.26 10.32
C HIS A 213 -0.29 -24.84 10.37
N ARG A 214 -1.15 -24.27 11.22
CA ARG A 214 -2.54 -24.72 11.34
C ARG A 214 -3.29 -24.53 10.02
N LEU A 215 -3.14 -23.38 9.37
CA LEU A 215 -3.77 -23.10 8.07
C LEU A 215 -3.28 -24.08 6.99
N MET A 216 -1.98 -24.39 6.95
CA MET A 216 -1.39 -25.34 5.99
C MET A 216 -1.80 -26.80 6.18
N SER A 217 -2.46 -27.15 7.30
CA SER A 217 -3.06 -28.48 7.49
C SER A 217 -4.36 -28.66 6.71
N ALA A 218 -4.99 -27.58 6.25
CA ALA A 218 -6.22 -27.62 5.47
C ALA A 218 -5.90 -27.99 4.01
N PRO A 219 -6.62 -28.96 3.40
CA PRO A 219 -6.41 -29.30 1.99
C PRO A 219 -6.60 -28.09 1.07
N GLY A 220 -5.60 -27.80 0.22
CA GLY A 220 -5.64 -26.71 -0.76
C GLY A 220 -5.09 -25.36 -0.31
N VAL A 221 -4.58 -25.27 0.92
CA VAL A 221 -3.75 -24.16 1.43
C VAL A 221 -2.27 -24.47 1.24
#